data_AF-X1R6Z1-F1
#
_entry.id   AF-X1R6Z1-F1
#
_cell.length_a   1.000
_cell.length_b   1.000
_cell.length_c   1.000
_cell.angle_alpha   90.00
_cell.angle_beta   90.00
_cell.angle_gamma   90.00
#
_symmetry.space_group_name_H-M   'P 1'
#
loop_
_entity.id
_entity.type
_entity.pdbx_description
1 polymer ?
#
loop_
_entity_poly.entity_id
_entity_poly.type
_entity_poly.pdbx_seq_one_letter_code
_entity_poly.pdbx_strand_id
1 'polypeptide(L)' 'AGEFIDNPIFNNFNIIKVDNDERYASNCIRVNDYVLVAEGYQKTIKAIERAGYKTIRVDVSEFRKLDGGLSCLSLRF' A
#
# COMPACT_ATOMS: atom_id res chain seq x y z
N ALA A 1 11.18 -1.41 3.48
CA ALA A 1 10.53 -0.11 3.23
C ALA A 1 11.43 0.94 3.86
N GLY A 2 11.81 1.99 3.14
CA GLY A 2 12.75 2.98 3.70
C GLY A 2 13.62 3.68 2.67
N GLU A 3 13.99 2.96 1.59
CA GLU A 3 14.89 3.46 0.53
C GLU A 3 14.45 4.80 -0.08
N PHE A 4 13.15 5.05 -0.13
CA PHE A 4 12.57 6.22 -0.79
C PHE A 4 12.04 7.30 0.16
N ILE A 5 12.12 7.13 1.48
CA ILE A 5 11.52 8.08 2.45
C ILE A 5 12.15 9.48 2.30
N ASP A 6 13.47 9.54 2.16
CA ASP A 6 14.22 10.80 2.06
C ASP A 6 14.68 11.09 0.63
N ASN A 7 14.15 10.39 -0.36
CA ASN A 7 14.53 10.60 -1.75
C ASN A 7 13.90 11.91 -2.27
N PRO A 8 14.71 12.89 -2.73
CA PRO A 8 14.22 14.20 -3.14
C PRO A 8 13.17 14.18 -4.24
N ILE A 9 13.13 13.12 -5.06
CA ILE A 9 12.16 12.95 -6.15
C ILE A 9 10.72 12.93 -5.62
N PHE A 10 10.50 12.48 -4.38
CA PHE A 10 9.16 12.37 -3.79
C PHE A 10 8.76 13.56 -2.90
N ASN A 11 9.60 14.60 -2.76
CA ASN A 11 9.35 15.73 -1.85
C ASN A 11 8.07 16.51 -2.15
N ASN A 12 7.57 16.47 -3.39
CA ASN A 12 6.35 17.16 -3.81
C ASN A 12 5.07 16.33 -3.60
N PHE A 13 5.17 15.12 -3.04
CA PHE A 13 4.03 14.24 -2.78
C PHE A 13 3.65 14.21 -1.30
N ASN A 14 2.41 13.84 -1.01
CA ASN A 14 2.01 13.48 0.34
C ASN A 14 2.50 12.05 0.65
N ILE A 15 3.58 11.95 1.42
CA ILE A 15 4.21 10.66 1.73
C ILE A 15 3.52 10.03 2.94
N ILE A 16 2.80 8.93 2.70
CA ILE A 16 2.28 8.06 3.78
C ILE A 16 3.38 7.06 4.14
N LYS A 17 3.99 7.23 5.31
CA LYS A 17 5.03 6.33 5.81
C LYS A 17 4.41 4.99 6.25
N VAL A 18 5.00 3.90 5.75
CA VAL A 18 4.64 2.52 6.14
C VAL A 18 5.70 2.03 7.12
N ASP A 19 5.27 1.56 8.29
CA ASP A 19 6.18 1.02 9.30
C ASP A 19 6.90 -0.24 8.78
N ASN A 20 8.11 -0.48 9.28
CA ASN A 20 8.93 -1.61 8.83
C ASN A 20 8.28 -2.99 9.08
N ASP A 21 7.50 -3.13 10.15
CA ASP A 21 6.74 -4.36 10.47
C ASP A 21 5.56 -4.59 9.50
N GLU A 22 5.09 -3.54 8.82
CA GLU A 22 4.02 -3.62 7.82
C GLU A 22 4.52 -3.39 6.39
N ARG A 23 5.83 -3.53 6.13
CA ARG A 23 6.46 -3.20 4.83
C ARG A 23 5.74 -3.75 3.61
N TYR A 24 5.11 -4.92 3.73
CA TYR A 24 4.41 -5.60 2.65
C TYR A 24 3.16 -4.82 2.19
N ALA A 25 2.51 -4.09 3.09
CA ALA A 25 1.35 -3.25 2.78
C ALA A 25 1.70 -2.00 1.96
N SER A 26 2.97 -1.70 1.73
CA SER A 26 3.35 -0.63 0.78
C SER A 26 2.90 -0.93 -0.66
N ASN A 27 2.68 -2.20 -1.00
CA ASN A 27 2.05 -2.60 -2.26
C ASN A 27 0.53 -2.49 -2.16
N CYS A 28 0.02 -1.29 -2.40
CA CYS A 28 -1.39 -0.99 -2.56
C CYS A 28 -1.69 -0.57 -3.99
N ILE A 29 -2.95 -0.71 -4.41
CA ILE A 29 -3.43 -0.14 -5.68
C ILE A 29 -4.63 0.74 -5.45
N ARG A 30 -4.69 1.87 -6.16
CA ARG A 30 -5.88 2.70 -6.21
C ARG A 30 -6.72 2.33 -7.43
N VAL A 31 -8.01 2.13 -7.20
CA VAL A 31 -9.03 1.91 -8.24
C VAL A 31 -10.17 2.88 -7.97
N ASN A 32 -10.29 3.91 -8.81
CA ASN A 32 -11.24 5.02 -8.64
C ASN A 32 -11.12 5.67 -7.24
N ASP A 33 -12.17 5.53 -6.43
CA ASP A 33 -12.29 6.10 -5.09
C ASP A 33 -11.71 5.21 -3.98
N TYR A 34 -11.34 3.97 -4.31
CA TYR A 34 -10.89 2.97 -3.35
C TYR A 34 -9.41 2.65 -3.48
N VAL A 35 -8.77 2.41 -2.35
CA VAL A 35 -7.42 1.87 -2.25
C VAL A 35 -7.53 0.44 -1.75
N LEU A 36 -7.08 -0.53 -2.55
CA LEU A 36 -6.98 -1.92 -2.15
C LEU A 36 -5.67 -2.09 -1.40
N VAL A 37 -5.77 -2.65 -0.20
CA VAL A 37 -4.67 -2.87 0.74
C VAL A 37 -4.68 -4.33 1.15
N ALA A 38 -3.50 -4.93 1.31
CA ALA A 38 -3.40 -6.27 1.88
C ALA A 38 -4.03 -6.31 3.29
N GLU A 39 -4.75 -7.39 3.62
CA GLU A 39 -5.32 -7.57 4.95
C GLU A 39 -4.23 -7.82 6.02
N GLY A 40 -4.51 -7.43 7.27
CA GLY A 40 -3.63 -7.67 8.41
C GLY A 40 -2.65 -6.54 8.76
N TYR A 41 -2.66 -5.42 8.02
CA TYR A 41 -1.73 -4.29 8.20
C TYR A 41 -2.45 -3.02 8.67
N GLN A 42 -2.84 -3.02 9.95
CA GLN A 42 -3.75 -2.04 10.52
C GLN A 42 -3.19 -0.62 10.58
N LYS A 43 -1.87 -0.45 10.74
CA LYS A 43 -1.27 0.90 10.80
C LYS A 43 -1.33 1.57 9.42
N THR A 44 -0.99 0.82 8.38
CA THR A 44 -1.00 1.26 6.98
C THR A 44 -2.42 1.57 6.53
N ILE A 45 -3.38 0.68 6.81
CA ILE A 45 -4.81 0.90 6.52
C ILE A 45 -5.29 2.21 7.14
N LYS A 46 -5.05 2.40 8.45
CA LYS A 46 -5.46 3.64 9.16
C LYS A 46 -4.77 4.89 8.60
N ALA A 47 -3.51 4.79 8.18
CA ALA A 47 -2.79 5.92 7.60
C ALA A 47 -3.39 6.34 6.26
N ILE A 48 -3.79 5.37 5.43
CA ILE A 48 -4.48 5.60 4.16
C ILE A 48 -5.87 6.20 4.40
N GLU A 49 -6.64 5.65 5.35
CA GLU A 49 -7.96 6.17 5.74
C GLU A 49 -7.87 7.62 6.26
N ARG A 50 -6.88 7.93 7.11
CA ARG A 50 -6.63 9.29 7.62
C ARG A 50 -6.24 10.29 6.53
N ALA A 51 -5.62 9.80 5.45
CA ALA A 51 -5.32 10.62 4.28
C ALA A 51 -6.56 10.88 3.39
N GLY A 52 -7.74 10.36 3.76
CA GLY A 52 -9.02 10.62 3.11
C GLY A 52 -9.45 9.58 2.07
N TYR A 53 -8.74 8.45 1.97
CA TYR A 53 -9.06 7.39 1.02
C TYR A 53 -9.98 6.33 1.63
N LYS A 54 -10.87 5.76 0.81
CA LYS A 54 -11.65 4.58 1.20
C LYS A 54 -10.79 3.34 0.97
N THR A 55 -10.70 2.42 1.94
CA THR A 55 -9.91 1.21 1.79
C THR A 55 -10.76 -0.04 1.60
N ILE A 56 -10.32 -0.94 0.72
CA ILE A 56 -10.82 -2.32 0.62
C ILE A 56 -9.67 -3.24 1.05
N ARG A 57 -9.93 -4.12 2.02
CA ARG A 57 -8.95 -5.09 2.51
C ARG A 57 -9.07 -6.37 1.68
N VAL A 58 -7.93 -6.91 1.27
CA VAL A 58 -7.89 -8.11 0.44
C VAL A 58 -6.87 -9.07 1.05
N ASP A 59 -7.30 -10.30 1.33
CA ASP A 59 -6.37 -11.37 1.66
C ASP A 59 -5.53 -11.73 0.43
N VAL A 60 -4.23 -11.54 0.55
CA VAL A 60 -3.23 -11.87 -0.47
C VAL A 60 -2.12 -12.76 0.10
N SER A 61 -2.41 -13.47 1.20
CA SER A 61 -1.45 -14.31 1.93
C SER A 61 -0.83 -15.41 1.07
N GLU A 62 -1.58 -16.01 0.15
CA GLU A 62 -1.06 -17.03 -0.78
C GLU A 62 -0.12 -16.44 -1.84
N PHE A 63 -0.45 -15.26 -2.38
CA PHE A 63 0.40 -14.59 -3.37
C PHE A 63 1.69 -14.07 -2.74
N ARG A 64 1.63 -13.65 -1.47
CA ARG A 64 2.79 -13.22 -0.69
C ARG A 64 3.88 -14.28 -0.64
N LYS A 65 3.53 -15.58 -0.63
CA LYS A 65 4.50 -16.69 -0.59
C LYS A 65 5.41 -16.71 -1.82
N LEU A 66 4.98 -16.09 -2.92
CA LEU A 66 5.71 -15.98 -4.19
C LEU A 66 6.05 -14.51 -4.53
N ASP A 67 6.17 -13.65 -3.52
CA ASP A 67 6.45 -12.21 -3.67
C ASP A 67 5.44 -11.43 -4.53
N GLY A 68 4.24 -11.98 -4.72
CA GLY A 68 3.16 -11.37 -5.49
C GLY A 68 2.31 -10.43 -4.61
N GLY A 69 2.07 -9.20 -5.08
CA GLY A 69 1.19 -8.23 -4.42
C GLY A 69 0.05 -7.74 -5.34
N LEU A 70 -0.83 -6.89 -4.81
CA LEU A 70 -2.02 -6.39 -5.52
C LEU A 70 -1.68 -5.73 -6.87
N SER A 71 -0.56 -4.99 -6.93
CA SER A 71 -0.09 -4.35 -8.16
C SER A 71 0.18 -5.33 -9.29
N CYS A 72 0.63 -6.54 -8.97
CA CYS A 72 1.07 -7.57 -9.93
C CYS A 72 -0.10 -8.35 -10.54
N LEU A 73 -1.27 -8.36 -9.87
CA LEU A 73 -2.39 -9.24 -10.17
C LEU A 73 -3.44 -8.61 -11.11
N SER A 74 -3.15 -7.45 -11.70
CA SER A 74 -4.04 -6.82 -12.68
C SER A 74 -3.29 -5.84 -13.58
N LEU A 75 -3.80 -5.70 -14.81
CA LEU A 75 -3.52 -4.57 -15.69
C LEU A 75 -4.65 -3.56 -15.54
N ARG A 76 -4.30 -2.28 -15.42
CA ARG A 76 -5.23 -1.17 -15.13
C ARG A 76 -4.88 -0.01 -16.05
N PHE A 77 -5.88 0.64 -16.64
CA PHE A 77 -5.76 1.73 -17.61
C PHE A 77 -6.68 2.89 -17.23
#